data_AF-A0A443YHU7-F1
#
_entry.id   AF-A0A443YHU7-F1
#
_cell.length_a   1.000
_cell.length_b   1.000
_cell.length_c   1.000
_cell.angle_alpha   90.00
_cell.angle_beta   90.00
_cell.angle_gamma   90.00
#
_symmetry.space_group_name_H-M   'P 1'
#
loop_
_entity.id
_entity.type
_entity.pdbx_description
1 polymer ?
#
loop_
_entity_poly.entity_id
_entity_poly.type
_entity_poly.pdbx_seq_one_letter_code
_entity_poly.pdbx_strand_id
1 'polypeptide(L)'
;MKSITLLVAAVAMAGLLFSVSALAGDTDPSGAQLRSAVEEYLKNAPASDSNANKIREAGGVNAASFPKVTEVLCGIEVATIVGKVIWDNRRELEPCYENIGMSGYQYCVVYSNNADNFSWYSSAMTERGCPTK
;
A
#
# COMPACT_ATOMS: atom_id res chain seq x y z
N MET A 1 7.53 16.42 -60.62
CA MET A 1 7.04 15.50 -59.57
C MET A 1 7.77 15.84 -58.28
N LYS A 2 7.20 16.77 -57.50
CA LYS A 2 6.60 16.54 -56.17
C LYS A 2 7.60 16.01 -55.12
N SER A 3 8.21 16.96 -54.42
CA SER A 3 8.57 16.84 -53.00
C SER A 3 7.34 16.46 -52.17
N ILE A 4 7.54 15.75 -51.06
CA ILE A 4 7.20 16.16 -49.69
C ILE A 4 7.70 15.05 -48.75
N THR A 5 8.74 15.40 -47.99
CA THR A 5 9.09 14.75 -46.72
C THR A 5 7.95 15.01 -45.74
N LEU A 6 7.40 13.95 -45.13
CA LEU A 6 6.51 14.06 -43.98
C LEU A 6 7.06 13.16 -42.87
N LEU A 7 7.75 13.81 -41.93
CA LEU A 7 7.85 13.33 -40.56
C LEU A 7 6.43 13.25 -39.99
N VAL A 8 6.06 12.09 -39.45
CA VAL A 8 4.98 11.99 -38.47
C VAL A 8 5.60 11.49 -37.18
N ALA A 9 5.78 12.42 -36.25
CA ALA A 9 6.02 12.14 -34.85
C ALA A 9 4.77 11.47 -34.28
N ALA A 10 4.89 10.21 -33.86
CA ALA A 10 3.91 9.57 -33.00
C ALA A 10 4.40 9.67 -31.55
N VAL A 11 3.95 10.73 -30.86
CA VAL A 11 3.96 10.77 -29.40
C VAL A 11 2.75 9.98 -28.93
N ALA A 12 3.00 8.87 -28.23
CA ALA A 12 2.04 8.28 -27.30
C ALA A 12 2.82 7.74 -26.10
N MET A 13 2.88 8.55 -25.04
CA MET A 13 3.16 8.11 -23.68
C MET A 13 1.93 7.35 -23.16
N ALA A 14 2.07 6.08 -22.78
CA ALA A 14 1.22 5.31 -21.83
C ALA A 14 1.60 3.83 -21.96
N GLY A 15 1.93 3.04 -20.93
CA GLY A 15 1.96 3.27 -19.50
C GLY A 15 3.20 2.58 -18.92
N LEU A 16 3.76 3.17 -17.87
CA LEU A 16 3.52 2.73 -16.49
C LEU A 16 4.44 1.57 -16.11
N LEU A 17 5.62 1.97 -15.62
CA LEU A 17 6.20 1.49 -14.36
C LEU A 17 6.20 -0.04 -14.18
N PHE A 18 7.12 -0.74 -14.85
CA PHE A 18 7.64 -2.00 -14.33
C PHE A 18 8.70 -1.70 -13.26
N SER A 19 8.26 -1.32 -12.07
CA SER A 19 9.12 -1.22 -10.88
C SER A 19 8.17 -1.31 -9.69
N VAL A 20 8.17 -2.35 -8.86
CA VAL A 20 9.21 -3.30 -8.44
C VAL A 20 8.52 -4.65 -8.18
N SER A 21 9.16 -5.74 -8.58
CA SER A 21 8.74 -7.06 -8.12
C SER A 21 9.01 -7.13 -6.62
N ALA A 22 7.97 -7.00 -5.79
CA ALA A 22 8.04 -7.59 -4.46
C ALA A 22 8.31 -9.08 -4.68
N LEU A 23 9.53 -9.51 -4.38
CA LEU A 23 9.86 -10.93 -4.36
C LEU A 23 8.94 -11.60 -3.34
N ALA A 24 8.49 -12.82 -3.63
CA ALA A 24 7.80 -13.63 -2.63
C ALA A 24 8.66 -13.65 -1.34
N GLY A 25 8.07 -13.26 -0.21
CA GLY A 25 8.76 -13.10 1.08
C GLY A 25 9.12 -11.67 1.48
N ASP A 26 8.87 -10.64 0.66
CA ASP A 26 9.12 -9.25 1.06
C ASP A 26 8.12 -8.77 2.11
N THR A 27 8.64 -8.34 3.27
CA THR A 27 7.86 -7.73 4.36
C THR A 27 7.93 -6.21 4.34
N ASP A 28 8.75 -5.62 3.46
CA ASP A 28 9.01 -4.18 3.37
C ASP A 28 9.21 -3.52 4.75
N PRO A 29 10.28 -3.86 5.51
CA PRO A 29 10.44 -3.39 6.90
C PRO A 29 10.43 -1.86 7.05
N SER A 30 10.90 -1.12 6.04
CA SER A 30 10.89 0.34 6.01
C SER A 30 9.58 0.96 5.51
N GLY A 31 8.67 0.13 4.96
CA GLY A 31 7.42 0.57 4.36
C GLY A 31 7.57 1.37 3.07
N ALA A 32 8.73 1.30 2.41
CA ALA A 32 9.00 2.13 1.25
C ALA A 32 8.10 1.81 0.07
N GLN A 33 7.79 0.52 -0.15
CA GLN A 33 6.90 0.09 -1.23
C GLN A 33 5.44 0.42 -0.91
N LEU A 34 5.01 0.22 0.34
CA LEU A 34 3.67 0.62 0.78
C LEU A 34 3.47 2.15 0.68
N ARG A 35 4.47 2.94 1.09
CA ARG A 35 4.45 4.40 0.90
C ARG A 35 4.33 4.77 -0.57
N SER A 36 5.14 4.17 -1.43
CA SER A 36 5.09 4.42 -2.86
C SER A 36 3.70 4.13 -3.45
N ALA A 37 3.04 3.05 -3.02
CA ALA A 37 1.68 2.72 -3.47
C ALA A 37 0.66 3.80 -3.08
N VAL A 38 0.73 4.31 -1.85
CA VAL A 38 -0.14 5.40 -1.38
C VAL A 38 0.19 6.72 -2.10
N GLU A 39 1.46 7.05 -2.28
CA GLU A 39 1.88 8.25 -3.03
C GLU A 39 1.39 8.22 -4.47
N GLU A 40 1.52 7.08 -5.14
CA GLU A 40 1.05 6.89 -6.51
C GLU A 40 -0.48 7.05 -6.60
N TYR A 41 -1.22 6.44 -5.66
CA TYR A 41 -2.66 6.64 -5.56
C TYR A 41 -3.01 8.12 -5.38
N LEU A 42 -2.39 8.82 -4.43
CA LEU A 42 -2.65 10.23 -4.17
C LEU A 42 -2.26 11.14 -5.34
N LYS A 43 -1.23 10.80 -6.10
CA LYS A 43 -0.80 11.55 -7.28
C LYS A 43 -1.80 11.44 -8.42
N ASN A 44 -2.40 10.26 -8.60
CA ASN A 44 -3.29 9.96 -9.72
C ASN A 44 -4.77 10.16 -9.39
N ALA A 45 -5.14 10.28 -8.12
CA ALA A 45 -6.53 10.44 -7.70
C ALA A 45 -7.13 11.79 -8.14
N PRO A 46 -8.33 11.80 -8.76
CA PRO A 46 -8.99 13.03 -9.16
C PRO A 46 -9.37 13.87 -7.95
N ALA A 47 -9.61 15.18 -8.14
CA ALA A 47 -9.99 16.09 -7.07
C ALA A 47 -11.30 15.70 -6.35
N SER A 48 -12.18 14.95 -7.02
CA SER A 48 -13.43 14.45 -6.47
C SER A 48 -13.29 13.13 -5.68
N ASP A 49 -12.09 12.54 -5.63
CA ASP A 49 -11.88 11.29 -4.89
C ASP A 49 -11.95 11.54 -3.38
N SER A 50 -13.03 11.03 -2.76
CA SER A 50 -13.27 11.20 -1.34
C SER A 50 -12.22 10.53 -0.45
N ASN A 51 -11.62 9.42 -0.89
CA ASN A 51 -10.62 8.70 -0.11
C ASN A 51 -9.28 9.41 -0.16
N ALA A 52 -8.86 9.87 -1.35
CA ALA A 52 -7.66 10.67 -1.49
C ALA A 52 -7.76 12.00 -0.72
N ASN A 53 -8.93 12.64 -0.71
CA ASN A 53 -9.15 13.86 0.07
C ASN A 53 -9.04 13.62 1.57
N LYS A 54 -9.66 12.54 2.10
CA LYS A 54 -9.52 12.15 3.52
C LYS A 54 -8.06 11.92 3.91
N ILE A 55 -7.29 11.24 3.07
CA ILE A 55 -5.87 10.98 3.35
C ILE A 55 -5.06 12.29 3.33
N ARG A 56 -5.29 13.16 2.33
CA ARG A 56 -4.62 14.48 2.26
C ARG A 56 -4.94 15.34 3.48
N GLU A 57 -6.20 15.41 3.90
CA GLU A 57 -6.64 16.13 5.10
C GLU A 57 -6.01 15.60 6.39
N ALA A 58 -5.74 14.29 6.43
CA ALA A 58 -5.06 13.64 7.56
C ALA A 58 -3.51 13.78 7.52
N GLY A 59 -2.95 14.47 6.52
CA GLY A 59 -1.49 14.70 6.40
C GLY A 59 -0.80 13.91 5.28
N GLY A 60 -1.55 13.34 4.33
CA GLY A 60 -1.01 12.61 3.18
C GLY A 60 -0.43 11.26 3.59
N VAL A 61 0.74 10.90 3.08
CA VAL A 61 1.45 9.69 3.54
C VAL A 61 1.78 9.72 5.03
N ASN A 62 1.97 10.89 5.64
CA ASN A 62 2.19 10.97 7.08
C ASN A 62 0.91 10.70 7.89
N ALA A 63 -0.23 10.53 7.22
CA ALA A 63 -1.49 10.11 7.84
C ALA A 63 -1.49 8.64 8.28
N ALA A 64 -0.46 7.86 7.95
CA ALA A 64 -0.33 6.45 8.29
C ALA A 64 -0.46 6.12 9.79
N SER A 65 -0.23 7.09 10.67
CA SER A 65 -0.39 6.94 12.11
C SER A 65 -1.76 7.44 12.63
N PHE A 66 -2.70 7.78 11.74
CA PHE A 66 -4.04 8.27 12.11
C PHE A 66 -5.10 7.18 11.98
N PRO A 67 -5.71 6.72 13.11
CA PRO A 67 -6.71 5.65 13.11
C PRO A 67 -7.92 5.90 12.18
N LYS A 68 -8.24 7.17 11.90
CA LYS A 68 -9.39 7.58 11.08
C LYS A 68 -9.23 7.30 9.59
N VAL A 69 -8.02 7.01 9.12
CA VAL A 69 -7.76 6.69 7.70
C VAL A 69 -7.18 5.28 7.50
N THR A 70 -6.96 4.51 8.58
CA THR A 70 -6.37 3.17 8.54
C THR A 70 -7.05 2.25 7.52
N GLU A 71 -8.37 2.13 7.56
CA GLU A 71 -9.10 1.26 6.63
C GLU A 71 -8.95 1.69 5.16
N VAL A 72 -8.84 3.00 4.92
CA VAL A 72 -8.67 3.55 3.58
C VAL A 72 -7.27 3.26 3.06
N LEU A 73 -6.23 3.50 3.89
CA LEU A 73 -4.85 3.19 3.56
C LEU A 73 -4.65 1.70 3.28
N CYS A 74 -5.12 0.84 4.19
CA CYS A 74 -5.07 -0.61 4.01
C CYS A 74 -5.79 -1.05 2.74
N GLY A 75 -6.93 -0.44 2.39
CA GLY A 75 -7.66 -0.72 1.16
C GLY A 75 -6.86 -0.37 -0.10
N ILE A 76 -6.17 0.77 -0.09
CA ILE A 76 -5.29 1.20 -1.20
C ILE A 76 -4.09 0.27 -1.33
N GLU A 77 -3.43 -0.05 -0.22
CA GLU A 77 -2.22 -0.87 -0.20
C GLU A 77 -2.50 -2.29 -0.72
N VAL A 78 -3.53 -2.97 -0.20
CA VAL A 78 -3.87 -4.33 -0.61
C VAL A 78 -4.52 -4.43 -1.99
N ALA A 79 -5.02 -3.31 -2.54
CA ALA A 79 -5.49 -3.27 -3.93
C ALA A 79 -4.32 -3.39 -4.93
N THR A 80 -3.09 -3.12 -4.49
CA THR A 80 -1.88 -3.37 -5.29
C THR A 80 -1.39 -4.80 -5.10
N ILE A 81 -0.84 -5.41 -6.16
CA ILE A 81 -0.22 -6.75 -6.07
C ILE A 81 0.90 -6.74 -5.03
N VAL A 82 1.73 -5.70 -5.04
CA VAL A 82 2.87 -5.53 -4.13
C VAL A 82 2.40 -5.43 -2.68
N GLY A 83 1.47 -4.52 -2.38
CA GLY A 83 0.99 -4.32 -1.01
C GLY A 83 0.23 -5.54 -0.48
N LYS A 84 -0.53 -6.26 -1.32
CA LYS A 84 -1.14 -7.54 -0.94
C LYS A 84 -0.09 -8.55 -0.50
N VAL A 85 0.96 -8.75 -1.30
CA VAL A 85 2.05 -9.70 -0.99
C VAL A 85 2.75 -9.30 0.30
N ILE A 86 3.07 -8.01 0.48
CA ILE A 86 3.71 -7.50 1.70
C ILE A 86 2.85 -7.81 2.93
N TRP A 87 1.56 -7.47 2.92
CA TRP A 87 0.69 -7.68 4.07
C TRP A 87 0.42 -9.16 4.36
N ASP A 88 0.33 -10.00 3.33
CA ASP A 88 0.22 -11.45 3.51
C ASP A 88 1.49 -12.05 4.14
N ASN A 89 2.70 -11.65 3.68
CA ASN A 89 3.97 -12.11 4.25
C ASN A 89 4.16 -11.62 5.69
N ARG A 90 3.86 -10.35 5.97
CA ARG A 90 3.93 -9.79 7.33
C ARG A 90 3.03 -10.58 8.29
N ARG A 91 1.83 -10.95 7.85
CA ARG A 91 0.89 -11.78 8.62
C ARG A 91 1.42 -13.20 8.87
N GLU A 92 2.01 -13.84 7.86
CA GLU A 92 2.58 -15.20 7.99
C GLU A 92 3.74 -15.26 8.98
N LEU A 93 4.44 -14.14 9.20
CA LEU A 93 5.51 -14.02 10.19
C LEU A 93 5.03 -13.61 11.58
N GLU A 94 3.71 -13.53 11.78
CA GLU A 94 3.06 -13.16 13.05
C GLU A 94 2.23 -14.34 13.57
N PRO A 95 2.83 -15.22 14.40
CA PRO A 95 2.25 -16.50 14.79
C PRO A 95 0.88 -16.41 15.46
N CYS A 96 0.60 -15.28 16.13
CA CYS A 96 -0.71 -15.00 16.73
C CYS A 96 -1.84 -14.99 15.71
N TYR A 97 -1.58 -14.48 14.50
CA TYR A 97 -2.62 -14.04 13.57
C TYR A 97 -2.76 -14.91 12.33
N GLU A 98 -1.72 -15.67 11.96
CA GLU A 98 -1.81 -16.75 10.97
C GLU A 98 -2.94 -17.74 11.32
N ASN A 99 -3.03 -18.13 12.60
CA ASN A 99 -3.98 -19.13 13.08
C ASN A 99 -5.43 -18.64 13.20
N ILE A 100 -5.67 -17.33 13.10
CA ILE A 100 -6.99 -16.69 13.23
C ILE A 100 -7.69 -16.57 11.86
N GLY A 101 -6.97 -16.81 10.75
CA GLY A 101 -7.54 -16.80 9.41
C GLY A 101 -7.87 -15.41 8.88
N MET A 102 -7.22 -14.37 9.38
CA MET A 102 -7.38 -13.01 8.86
C MET A 102 -6.78 -12.86 7.47
N SER A 103 -7.44 -12.11 6.59
CA SER A 103 -6.86 -11.67 5.31
C SER A 103 -5.76 -10.61 5.52
N GLY A 104 -4.88 -10.41 4.53
CA GLY A 104 -3.87 -9.33 4.57
C GLY A 104 -4.47 -7.95 4.83
N TYR A 105 -5.68 -7.67 4.33
CA TYR A 105 -6.41 -6.43 4.65
C TYR A 105 -6.77 -6.33 6.13
N GLN A 106 -7.36 -7.37 6.71
CA GLN A 106 -7.72 -7.38 8.12
C GLN A 106 -6.49 -7.27 9.01
N TYR A 107 -5.41 -7.97 8.65
CA TYR A 107 -4.14 -7.88 9.34
C TYR A 107 -3.54 -6.47 9.25
N CYS A 108 -3.56 -5.82 8.08
CA CYS A 108 -3.17 -4.41 7.94
C CYS A 108 -3.96 -3.50 8.89
N VAL A 109 -5.29 -3.61 8.90
CA VAL A 109 -6.13 -2.73 9.73
C VAL A 109 -5.83 -2.93 11.20
N VAL A 110 -5.70 -4.17 11.66
CA VAL A 110 -5.34 -4.44 13.05
C VAL A 110 -3.93 -3.93 13.33
N TYR A 111 -2.94 -4.27 12.51
CA TYR A 111 -1.55 -3.83 12.68
C TYR A 111 -1.44 -2.31 12.82
N SER A 112 -2.00 -1.58 11.86
CA SER A 112 -1.87 -0.13 11.75
C SER A 112 -2.69 0.65 12.78
N ASN A 113 -3.62 0.00 13.47
CA ASN A 113 -4.26 0.55 14.66
C ASN A 113 -3.41 0.38 15.95
N ASN A 114 -2.39 -0.47 15.91
CA ASN A 114 -1.55 -0.79 17.06
C ASN A 114 -0.09 -0.31 16.90
N ALA A 115 0.38 -0.13 15.67
CA ALA A 115 1.73 0.28 15.31
C ALA A 115 1.72 1.23 14.10
N ASP A 116 2.88 1.80 13.76
CA ASP A 116 3.03 2.63 12.57
C ASP A 116 2.79 1.80 11.29
N ASN A 117 1.84 2.20 10.46
CA ASN A 117 1.40 1.45 9.27
C ASN A 117 2.54 1.06 8.31
N PHE A 118 3.53 1.95 8.16
CA PHE A 118 4.63 1.73 7.22
C PHE A 118 5.79 0.97 7.83
N SER A 119 6.06 1.12 9.12
CA SER A 119 7.16 0.43 9.78
C SER A 119 6.72 -0.95 10.24
N TRP A 120 7.40 -2.02 9.78
CA TRP A 120 7.06 -3.38 10.20
C TRP A 120 8.01 -3.94 11.26
N TYR A 121 7.42 -4.47 12.33
CA TYR A 121 8.10 -5.20 13.38
C TYR A 121 7.27 -6.43 13.74
N SER A 122 7.88 -7.61 13.71
CA SER A 122 7.20 -8.89 14.04
C SER A 122 6.76 -9.02 15.51
N SER A 123 7.09 -8.04 16.36
CA SER A 123 6.68 -8.01 17.77
C SER A 123 5.58 -7.00 18.05
N ALA A 124 5.25 -6.12 17.10
CA ALA A 124 4.29 -5.03 17.30
C ALA A 124 2.89 -5.54 17.70
N MET A 125 2.60 -6.78 17.34
CA MET A 125 1.30 -7.42 17.51
C MET A 125 1.26 -8.47 18.63
N THR A 126 2.42 -8.94 19.10
CA THR A 126 2.53 -9.90 20.21
C THR A 126 2.47 -9.22 21.59
N GLU A 127 2.84 -7.94 21.70
CA GLU A 127 2.80 -7.20 22.98
C GLU A 127 1.38 -6.87 23.49
N ARG A 128 0.37 -6.86 22.61
CA ARG A 128 -1.03 -6.58 22.98
C ARG A 128 -1.86 -7.83 23.27
N GLY A 129 -1.22 -9.01 23.30
CA GLY A 129 -1.85 -10.31 23.50
C GLY A 129 -2.49 -10.84 22.22
N CYS A 130 -2.21 -12.10 21.86
CA CYS A 130 -2.97 -12.74 20.79
C CYS A 130 -4.45 -12.81 21.22
N PRO A 131 -5.42 -12.41 20.37
CA PRO A 131 -6.84 -12.67 20.66
C PRO A 131 -7.01 -14.17 20.85
N THR A 132 -7.41 -14.61 22.05
CA THR A 132 -7.79 -16.00 22.27
C THR A 132 -9.04 -16.30 21.45
N LYS A 133 -8.99 -17.36 20.64
CA LYS A 133 -10.11 -17.88 19.85
C LYS A 133 -11.35 -18.10 20.70
#